data_AF-A0A536X2M0-F1
#
_entry.id   AF-A0A536X2M0-F1
#
_cell.length_a   1.000
_cell.length_b   1.000
_cell.length_c   1.000
_cell.angle_alpha   90.00
_cell.angle_beta   90.00
_cell.angle_gamma   90.00
#
_symmetry.space_group_name_H-M   'P 1'
#
loop_
_entity.id
_entity.type
_entity.pdbx_description
1 polymer ?
#
loop_
_entity_poly.entity_id
_entity_poly.type
_entity_poly.pdbx_seq_one_letter_code
_entity_poly.pdbx_strand_id
1 'polypeptide(L)'
;RVLMKASVIRSSLFAATDAVGIPDGIAMQLADVFGGDIDFYRDLRKGDRFTVVYEIYHLGGRPVRAGRLLAAEFVSQGRHLRAVHFGSSYYAPDGRNLRKAFLRAPLEFSRVSSGFGMRRHPIHSGWRAHKGIDYAAPIGARVRAVGDGVVDYAGIKSGYGNVVILRHNGQYSTLYAHLSRIAVRRGARVAQNDTIGLVGQTGWATGPHLHYEFRIAGQARNPLAVALPSGLPVPAQSLAAFRAQAEPLVARLDLLANANVALLD
;
A
#
# COMPACT_ATOMS: atom_id res chain seq x y z
N ARG A 1 -23.14 10.21 10.15
CA ARG A 1 -24.03 9.04 9.93
C ARG A 1 -23.26 7.98 9.17
N VAL A 2 -23.67 6.72 9.26
CA VAL A 2 -23.13 5.65 8.42
C VAL A 2 -24.09 5.43 7.27
N LEU A 3 -23.56 5.36 6.05
CA LEU A 3 -24.30 5.00 4.85
C LEU A 3 -23.82 3.67 4.32
N MET A 4 -24.71 2.99 3.60
CA MET A 4 -24.38 1.79 2.86
C MET A 4 -24.91 1.91 1.44
N LYS A 5 -24.09 1.52 0.46
CA LYS A 5 -24.44 1.52 -0.95
C LYS A 5 -23.85 0.29 -1.61
N ALA A 6 -24.49 -0.16 -2.68
CA ALA A 6 -24.01 -1.22 -3.54
C ALA A 6 -24.13 -0.81 -5.00
N SER A 7 -23.27 -1.35 -5.85
CA SER A 7 -23.28 -1.08 -7.29
C SER A 7 -22.67 -2.25 -8.06
N VAL A 8 -22.91 -2.24 -9.37
CA VAL A 8 -22.40 -3.22 -10.33
C VAL A 8 -21.51 -2.50 -11.33
N ILE A 9 -20.37 -3.11 -11.63
CA ILE A 9 -19.41 -2.63 -12.60
C ILE A 9 -19.99 -2.77 -14.00
N ARG A 10 -20.07 -1.64 -14.71
CA ARG A 10 -20.43 -1.57 -16.13
C ARG A 10 -19.26 -1.17 -17.03
N SER A 11 -18.36 -0.34 -16.53
CA SER A 11 -17.21 0.19 -17.27
C SER A 11 -15.98 0.34 -16.38
N SER A 12 -16.06 1.15 -15.32
CA SER A 12 -14.98 1.36 -14.36
C SER A 12 -15.51 1.41 -12.93
N LEU A 13 -14.61 1.28 -11.94
CA LEU A 13 -14.96 1.43 -10.53
C LEU A 13 -15.56 2.82 -10.26
N PHE A 14 -14.92 3.88 -10.74
CA PHE A 14 -15.35 5.26 -10.52
C PHE A 14 -16.70 5.55 -11.17
N ALA A 15 -16.93 5.09 -12.41
CA ALA A 15 -18.24 5.25 -13.05
C ALA A 15 -19.34 4.51 -12.27
N ALA A 16 -19.05 3.34 -11.71
CA ALA A 16 -20.00 2.58 -10.91
C ALA A 16 -20.26 3.22 -9.54
N THR A 17 -19.28 3.90 -8.92
CA THR A 17 -19.46 4.68 -7.70
C THR A 17 -20.28 5.94 -7.94
N ASP A 18 -20.01 6.65 -9.05
CA ASP A 18 -20.70 7.88 -9.44
C ASP A 18 -22.18 7.61 -9.71
N ALA A 19 -22.48 6.51 -10.41
CA ALA A 19 -23.85 6.11 -10.76
C ALA A 19 -24.77 5.92 -9.54
N VAL A 20 -24.20 5.61 -8.37
CA VAL A 20 -24.95 5.46 -7.11
C VAL A 20 -24.64 6.57 -6.11
N GLY A 21 -23.91 7.61 -6.50
CA GLY A 21 -23.57 8.75 -5.64
C GLY A 21 -22.69 8.38 -4.44
N ILE A 22 -21.73 7.49 -4.63
CA ILE A 22 -20.65 7.26 -3.66
C ILE A 22 -19.57 8.33 -3.88
N PRO A 23 -19.16 9.08 -2.85
CA PRO A 23 -18.13 10.12 -3.01
C PRO A 23 -16.76 9.57 -3.44
N ASP A 24 -16.03 10.33 -4.26
CA ASP A 24 -14.70 9.96 -4.79
C ASP A 24 -13.70 9.52 -3.71
N GLY A 25 -13.71 10.19 -2.55
CA GLY A 25 -12.84 9.83 -1.42
C GLY A 25 -13.10 8.43 -0.86
N ILE A 26 -14.32 7.90 -1.01
CA ILE A 26 -14.66 6.52 -0.67
C ILE A 26 -14.26 5.57 -1.81
N ALA A 27 -14.45 5.98 -3.06
CA ALA A 27 -14.02 5.22 -4.23
C ALA A 27 -12.49 4.98 -4.22
N MET A 28 -11.71 6.02 -3.89
CA MET A 28 -10.26 5.92 -3.71
C MET A 28 -9.88 4.97 -2.57
N GLN A 29 -10.52 5.08 -1.40
CA GLN A 29 -10.28 4.15 -0.29
C GLN A 29 -10.61 2.70 -0.67
N LEU A 30 -11.69 2.48 -1.42
CA LEU A 30 -12.08 1.15 -1.92
C LEU A 30 -11.03 0.58 -2.88
N ALA A 31 -10.54 1.40 -3.81
CA ALA A 31 -9.47 1.03 -4.73
C ALA A 31 -8.17 0.70 -3.98
N ASP A 32 -7.79 1.50 -2.99
CA ASP A 32 -6.60 1.27 -2.18
C ASP A 32 -6.66 -0.03 -1.36
N VAL A 33 -7.84 -0.36 -0.84
CA VAL A 33 -8.05 -1.55 0.00
C VAL A 33 -7.93 -2.84 -0.80
N PHE A 34 -8.52 -2.89 -2.00
CA PHE A 34 -8.53 -4.10 -2.82
C PHE A 34 -7.50 -4.12 -3.94
N GLY A 35 -6.77 -3.01 -4.17
CA GLY A 35 -5.77 -2.89 -5.24
C GLY A 35 -4.59 -3.87 -5.11
N GLY A 36 -4.42 -4.48 -3.94
CA GLY A 36 -3.46 -5.58 -3.74
C GLY A 36 -3.92 -6.94 -4.28
N ASP A 37 -5.22 -7.14 -4.44
CA ASP A 37 -5.84 -8.41 -4.84
C ASP A 37 -6.60 -8.32 -6.18
N ILE A 38 -6.94 -7.10 -6.62
CA ILE A 38 -7.59 -6.79 -7.89
C ILE A 38 -6.82 -5.65 -8.57
N ASP A 39 -6.33 -5.87 -9.78
CA ASP A 39 -5.93 -4.77 -10.67
C ASP A 39 -7.18 -4.17 -11.31
N PHE A 40 -7.68 -3.05 -10.77
CA PHE A 40 -8.91 -2.40 -11.26
C PHE A 40 -8.86 -1.95 -12.73
N TYR A 41 -7.69 -1.93 -13.37
CA TYR A 41 -7.56 -1.63 -14.80
C TYR A 41 -7.57 -2.89 -15.67
N ARG A 42 -7.13 -4.04 -15.14
CA ARG A 42 -6.93 -5.28 -15.93
C ARG A 42 -7.91 -6.40 -15.58
N ASP A 43 -8.26 -6.51 -14.31
CA ASP A 43 -9.01 -7.64 -13.77
C ASP A 43 -10.51 -7.35 -13.66
N LEU A 44 -10.89 -6.07 -13.74
CA LEU A 44 -12.25 -5.58 -13.55
C LEU A 44 -13.15 -6.02 -14.72
N ARG A 45 -14.26 -6.71 -14.42
CA ARG A 45 -15.21 -7.19 -15.43
C ARG A 45 -16.60 -6.60 -15.25
N LYS A 46 -17.33 -6.48 -16.36
CA LYS A 46 -18.76 -6.15 -16.34
C LYS A 46 -19.50 -7.23 -15.55
N GLY A 47 -20.33 -6.82 -14.59
CA GLY A 47 -21.05 -7.73 -13.69
C GLY A 47 -20.35 -7.97 -12.35
N ASP A 48 -19.08 -7.60 -12.20
CA ASP A 48 -18.47 -7.52 -10.87
C ASP A 48 -19.28 -6.54 -10.00
N ARG A 49 -19.38 -6.81 -8.70
CA ARG A 49 -20.23 -6.02 -7.79
C ARG A 49 -19.48 -5.64 -6.54
N PHE A 50 -19.90 -4.54 -5.94
CA PHE A 50 -19.36 -4.13 -4.66
C PHE A 50 -20.43 -3.56 -3.75
N THR A 51 -20.19 -3.70 -2.45
CA THR A 51 -20.99 -3.11 -1.38
C THR A 51 -20.05 -2.34 -0.46
N VAL A 52 -20.39 -1.12 -0.08
CA VAL A 52 -19.60 -0.28 0.82
C VAL A 52 -20.42 0.21 1.98
N VAL A 53 -19.83 0.20 3.17
CA VAL A 53 -20.31 0.84 4.40
C VAL A 53 -19.33 1.96 4.73
N TYR A 54 -19.79 3.20 4.83
CA TYR A 54 -18.88 4.34 5.03
C TYR A 54 -19.51 5.47 5.86
N GLU A 55 -18.67 6.33 6.41
CA GLU A 55 -19.08 7.49 7.18
C GLU A 55 -19.39 8.69 6.29
N ILE A 56 -20.40 9.46 6.68
CA ILE A 56 -20.71 10.75 6.07
C ILE A 56 -21.01 11.79 7.15
N TYR A 57 -20.35 12.94 7.06
CA TYR A 57 -20.54 14.07 7.95
C TYR A 57 -21.61 14.99 7.38
N HIS A 58 -22.49 15.48 8.25
CA HIS A 58 -23.59 16.38 7.88
C HIS A 58 -23.47 17.69 8.66
N LEU A 59 -23.88 18.79 8.03
CA LEU A 59 -24.01 20.10 8.64
C LEU A 59 -25.35 20.69 8.20
N GLY A 60 -26.19 21.08 9.16
CA GLY A 60 -27.55 21.56 8.87
C GLY A 60 -28.41 20.54 8.11
N GLY A 61 -28.25 19.23 8.38
CA GLY A 61 -29.00 18.17 7.71
C GLY A 61 -28.54 17.82 6.29
N ARG A 62 -27.56 18.54 5.73
CA ARG A 62 -26.98 18.27 4.41
C ARG A 62 -25.66 17.51 4.53
N PRO A 63 -25.39 16.51 3.68
CA PRO A 63 -24.09 15.86 3.63
C PRO A 63 -23.04 16.86 3.16
N VAL A 64 -21.94 16.99 3.92
CA VAL A 64 -20.86 17.95 3.63
C VAL A 64 -19.58 17.26 3.20
N ARG A 65 -19.30 16.08 3.74
CA ARG A 65 -18.04 15.38 3.48
C ARG A 65 -18.13 13.88 3.76
N ALA A 66 -17.51 13.08 2.90
CA ALA A 66 -17.25 11.68 3.18
C ALA A 66 -16.18 11.53 4.27
N GLY A 67 -16.40 10.60 5.19
CA GLY A 67 -15.43 10.18 6.17
C GLY A 67 -14.69 8.93 5.70
N ARG A 68 -14.66 7.93 6.57
CA ARG A 68 -13.93 6.69 6.34
C ARG A 68 -14.78 5.61 5.69
N LEU A 69 -14.17 4.79 4.84
CA LEU A 69 -14.73 3.49 4.47
C LEU A 69 -14.64 2.56 5.70
N LEU A 70 -15.78 2.12 6.22
CA LEU A 70 -15.81 1.27 7.42
C LEU A 70 -15.71 -0.21 7.07
N ALA A 71 -16.39 -0.63 6.01
CA ALA A 71 -16.29 -1.98 5.48
C ALA A 71 -16.65 -2.00 4.00
N ALA A 72 -16.17 -3.00 3.27
CA ALA A 72 -16.52 -3.22 1.89
C ALA A 72 -16.52 -4.70 1.54
N GLU A 73 -17.34 -5.08 0.57
CA GLU A 73 -17.24 -6.33 -0.16
C GLU A 73 -17.04 -6.01 -1.65
N PHE A 74 -16.14 -6.74 -2.30
CA PHE A 74 -15.99 -6.77 -3.74
C PHE A 74 -16.13 -8.23 -4.20
N VAL A 75 -17.05 -8.48 -5.13
CA VAL A 75 -17.24 -9.79 -5.74
C VAL A 75 -16.81 -9.71 -7.19
N SER A 76 -15.72 -10.41 -7.52
CA SER A 76 -15.21 -10.53 -8.87
C SER A 76 -14.98 -12.00 -9.20
N GLN A 77 -15.55 -12.47 -10.31
CA GLN A 77 -15.38 -13.84 -10.79
C GLN A 77 -15.68 -14.91 -9.73
N GLY A 78 -16.72 -14.70 -8.92
CA GLY A 78 -17.12 -15.60 -7.82
C GLY A 78 -16.24 -15.53 -6.56
N ARG A 79 -15.17 -14.73 -6.56
CA ARG A 79 -14.35 -14.48 -5.37
C ARG A 79 -14.93 -13.34 -4.56
N HIS A 80 -15.22 -13.60 -3.28
CA HIS A 80 -15.67 -12.60 -2.32
C HIS A 80 -14.47 -12.04 -1.55
N LEU A 81 -14.15 -10.77 -1.79
CA LEU A 81 -13.14 -10.04 -1.04
C LEU A 81 -13.85 -9.10 -0.08
N ARG A 82 -13.62 -9.27 1.23
CA ARG A 82 -14.22 -8.44 2.27
C ARG A 82 -13.15 -7.70 3.04
N ALA A 83 -13.45 -6.46 3.39
CA ALA A 83 -12.59 -5.58 4.15
C ALA A 83 -13.36 -4.91 5.28
N VAL A 84 -12.73 -4.81 6.45
CA VAL A 84 -13.22 -4.11 7.64
C VAL A 84 -12.11 -3.21 8.16
N HIS A 85 -12.43 -1.93 8.36
CA HIS A 85 -11.52 -0.98 8.98
C HIS A 85 -11.34 -1.27 10.47
N PHE A 86 -10.10 -1.35 10.95
CA PHE A 86 -9.77 -1.49 12.37
C PHE A 86 -8.44 -0.79 12.67
N GLY A 87 -8.41 0.04 13.73
CA GLY A 87 -7.24 0.87 14.04
C GLY A 87 -6.88 1.81 12.89
N SER A 88 -5.75 1.56 12.22
CA SER A 88 -5.25 2.35 11.08
C SER A 88 -5.28 1.60 9.74
N SER A 89 -5.76 0.35 9.69
CA SER A 89 -5.71 -0.51 8.50
C SER A 89 -7.06 -1.17 8.19
N TYR A 90 -7.08 -1.96 7.11
CA TYR A 90 -8.19 -2.78 6.69
C TYR A 90 -7.80 -4.26 6.76
N TYR A 91 -8.72 -5.06 7.29
CA TYR A 91 -8.54 -6.48 7.52
C TYR A 91 -9.69 -7.27 6.89
N ALA A 92 -9.41 -8.48 6.44
CA ALA A 92 -10.43 -9.47 6.13
C ALA A 92 -11.17 -9.86 7.42
N PRO A 93 -12.40 -10.39 7.33
CA PRO A 93 -13.18 -10.83 8.49
C PRO A 93 -12.46 -11.86 9.39
N ASP A 94 -11.50 -12.61 8.85
CA ASP A 94 -10.65 -13.56 9.57
C ASP A 94 -9.45 -12.89 10.30
N GLY A 95 -9.30 -11.57 10.18
CA GLY A 95 -8.24 -10.79 10.80
C GLY A 95 -6.95 -10.67 9.97
N ARG A 96 -6.89 -11.22 8.74
CA ARG A 96 -5.75 -11.00 7.84
C ARG A 96 -5.73 -9.57 7.33
N ASN A 97 -4.55 -8.96 7.23
CA ASN A 97 -4.43 -7.61 6.67
C ASN A 97 -4.60 -7.64 5.15
N LEU A 98 -5.35 -6.69 4.61
CA LEU A 98 -5.60 -6.59 3.17
C LEU A 98 -4.63 -5.67 2.46
N ARG A 99 -4.01 -4.73 3.19
CA ARG A 99 -2.92 -3.94 2.61
C ARG A 99 -1.70 -4.83 2.46
N LYS A 100 -1.02 -4.73 1.30
CA LYS A 100 0.31 -5.31 1.16
C LYS A 100 1.23 -4.65 2.18
N ALA A 101 2.09 -5.44 2.84
CA ALA A 101 3.04 -4.91 3.81
C ALA A 101 4.01 -3.91 3.17
N PHE A 102 4.16 -3.99 1.84
CA PHE A 102 5.11 -3.20 1.07
C PHE A 102 4.49 -2.63 -0.22
N LEU A 103 4.78 -1.36 -0.50
CA LEU A 103 4.67 -0.74 -1.81
C LEU A 103 5.70 -1.38 -2.75
N ARG A 104 5.39 -1.46 -4.05
CA ARG A 104 6.32 -1.98 -5.05
C ARG A 104 7.51 -1.05 -5.31
N ALA A 105 7.33 0.25 -5.12
CA ALA A 105 8.35 1.25 -5.38
C ALA A 105 8.39 2.31 -4.26
N PRO A 106 9.59 2.80 -3.91
CA PRO A 106 9.79 3.85 -2.91
C PRO A 106 9.60 5.29 -3.44
N LEU A 107 9.22 5.45 -4.72
CA LEU A 107 9.02 6.74 -5.39
C LEU A 107 7.62 6.78 -6.05
N GLU A 108 7.07 7.98 -6.27
CA GLU A 108 5.71 8.18 -6.84
C GLU A 108 5.70 7.93 -8.35
N PHE A 109 6.75 8.39 -9.02
CA PHE A 109 7.01 8.16 -10.43
C PHE A 109 8.43 7.64 -10.54
N SER A 110 8.60 6.46 -11.11
CA SER A 110 9.92 5.81 -11.13
C SER A 110 10.14 5.10 -12.45
N ARG A 111 11.23 5.46 -13.13
CA ARG A 111 11.80 4.64 -14.20
C ARG A 111 12.97 3.88 -13.58
N VAL A 112 12.92 2.55 -13.63
CA VAL A 112 14.06 1.71 -13.29
C VAL A 112 15.18 2.03 -14.28
N SER A 113 16.28 2.60 -13.79
CA SER A 113 17.45 2.90 -14.61
C SER A 113 18.44 1.75 -14.63
N SER A 114 18.50 0.96 -13.55
CA SER A 114 19.28 -0.28 -13.49
C SER A 114 18.58 -1.34 -12.62
N GLY A 115 18.49 -2.56 -13.13
CA GLY A 115 17.93 -3.71 -12.41
C GLY A 115 18.88 -4.35 -11.40
N PHE A 116 18.37 -5.34 -10.68
CA PHE A 116 19.10 -6.19 -9.74
C PHE A 116 19.91 -7.26 -10.48
N GLY A 117 21.16 -7.52 -10.07
CA GLY A 117 22.00 -8.56 -10.68
C GLY A 117 23.44 -8.15 -10.97
N MET A 118 24.19 -9.02 -11.66
CA MET A 118 25.61 -8.79 -11.97
C MET A 118 25.77 -7.69 -13.02
N ARG A 119 26.56 -6.66 -12.71
CA ARG A 119 26.88 -5.59 -13.67
C ARG A 119 28.32 -5.13 -13.54
N ARG A 120 28.85 -4.52 -14.59
CA ARG A 120 30.14 -3.82 -14.53
C ARG A 120 30.02 -2.64 -13.56
N HIS A 121 30.90 -2.58 -12.58
CA HIS A 121 30.87 -1.58 -11.53
C HIS A 121 31.22 -0.20 -12.13
N PRO A 122 30.42 0.84 -11.85
CA PRO A 122 30.51 2.11 -12.58
C PRO A 122 31.79 2.91 -12.28
N ILE A 123 32.47 2.63 -11.15
CA ILE A 123 33.67 3.36 -10.70
C ILE A 123 34.92 2.47 -10.68
N HIS A 124 34.76 1.14 -10.66
CA HIS A 124 35.87 0.21 -10.57
C HIS A 124 35.74 -0.76 -11.72
N SER A 125 36.80 -0.96 -12.51
CA SER A 125 36.78 -1.87 -13.65
C SER A 125 36.64 -3.33 -13.17
N GLY A 126 35.42 -3.84 -13.07
CA GLY A 126 35.12 -5.21 -12.68
C GLY A 126 33.62 -5.49 -12.59
N TRP A 127 33.21 -6.76 -12.69
CA TRP A 127 31.82 -7.17 -12.48
C TRP A 127 31.52 -7.25 -10.97
N ARG A 128 30.43 -6.61 -10.53
CA ARG A 128 29.92 -6.70 -9.16
C ARG A 128 28.42 -6.91 -9.13
N ALA A 129 27.97 -7.67 -8.13
CA ALA A 129 26.55 -7.84 -7.88
C ALA A 129 25.94 -6.50 -7.45
N HIS A 130 25.01 -5.99 -8.25
CA HIS A 130 24.11 -4.93 -7.86
C HIS A 130 23.01 -5.51 -6.97
N LYS A 131 23.13 -5.26 -5.67
CA LYS A 131 22.25 -5.81 -4.64
C LYS A 131 20.95 -5.01 -4.46
N GLY A 132 20.63 -4.12 -5.40
CA GLY A 132 19.44 -3.27 -5.34
C GLY A 132 18.88 -2.96 -6.73
N ILE A 133 17.90 -2.06 -6.74
CA ILE A 133 17.36 -1.43 -7.94
C ILE A 133 17.69 0.05 -7.88
N ASP A 134 18.15 0.60 -9.01
CA ASP A 134 18.36 2.04 -9.15
C ASP A 134 17.14 2.65 -9.83
N TYR A 135 16.54 3.63 -9.15
CA TYR A 135 15.47 4.44 -9.70
C TYR A 135 16.02 5.82 -10.04
N ALA A 136 16.08 6.14 -11.33
CA ALA A 136 16.44 7.50 -11.76
C ALA A 136 15.32 8.47 -11.35
N ALA A 137 15.71 9.54 -10.67
CA ALA A 137 14.82 10.60 -10.23
C ALA A 137 15.62 11.88 -9.97
N PRO A 138 15.02 13.07 -10.14
CA PRO A 138 15.70 14.32 -9.87
C PRO A 138 16.09 14.44 -8.39
N ILE A 139 17.19 15.15 -8.13
CA ILE A 139 17.59 15.50 -6.76
C ILE A 139 16.42 16.21 -6.07
N GLY A 140 16.14 15.83 -4.82
CA GLY A 140 15.03 16.40 -4.05
C GLY A 140 13.72 15.64 -4.18
N ALA A 141 13.58 14.68 -5.10
CA ALA A 141 12.38 13.84 -5.17
C ALA A 141 12.14 13.10 -3.84
N ARG A 142 10.88 12.99 -3.42
CA ARG A 142 10.51 12.36 -2.13
C ARG A 142 10.76 10.87 -2.18
N VAL A 143 11.53 10.37 -1.22
CA VAL A 143 11.71 8.93 -0.96
C VAL A 143 10.78 8.51 0.16
N ARG A 144 9.94 7.50 -0.11
CA ARG A 144 8.92 7.01 0.82
C ARG A 144 9.29 5.66 1.41
N ALA A 145 8.90 5.43 2.66
CA ALA A 145 8.95 4.10 3.26
C ALA A 145 8.00 3.17 2.49
N VAL A 146 8.52 2.06 1.96
CA VAL A 146 7.66 1.11 1.25
C VAL A 146 6.72 0.35 2.20
N GLY A 147 7.00 0.28 3.49
CA GLY A 147 6.17 -0.42 4.46
C GLY A 147 6.36 0.12 5.86
N ASP A 148 5.43 -0.18 6.75
CA ASP A 148 5.51 0.17 8.17
C ASP A 148 6.80 -0.39 8.78
N GLY A 149 7.48 0.39 9.61
CA GLY A 149 8.73 -0.05 10.20
C GLY A 149 9.32 0.89 11.23
N VAL A 150 10.52 0.54 11.67
CA VAL A 150 11.36 1.34 12.57
C VAL A 150 12.67 1.65 11.87
N VAL A 151 13.14 2.89 12.00
CA VAL A 151 14.44 3.31 11.46
C VAL A 151 15.55 2.60 12.22
N ASP A 152 16.14 1.59 11.59
CA ASP A 152 17.27 0.84 12.12
C ASP A 152 18.57 1.64 11.96
N TYR A 153 18.72 2.36 10.85
CA TYR A 153 19.88 3.23 10.60
C TYR A 153 19.48 4.49 9.83
N ALA A 154 20.10 5.61 10.18
CA ALA A 154 20.00 6.88 9.48
C ALA A 154 21.36 7.60 9.58
N GLY A 155 22.09 7.73 8.48
CA GLY A 155 23.44 8.32 8.47
C GLY A 155 24.22 8.03 7.20
N ILE A 156 25.55 8.17 7.24
CA ILE A 156 26.45 7.98 6.09
C ILE A 156 27.08 6.58 6.11
N LYS A 157 27.02 5.85 4.98
CA LYS A 157 27.68 4.55 4.80
C LYS A 157 28.50 4.49 3.51
N SER A 158 29.75 4.96 3.56
CA SER A 158 30.78 4.79 2.51
C SER A 158 30.18 4.93 1.08
N GLY A 159 30.31 3.91 0.23
CA GLY A 159 29.82 3.91 -1.15
C GLY A 159 28.32 4.17 -1.32
N TYR A 160 27.47 3.94 -0.31
CA TYR A 160 26.05 4.29 -0.38
C TYR A 160 25.76 5.77 -0.14
N GLY A 161 26.72 6.54 0.41
CA GLY A 161 26.45 7.92 0.83
C GLY A 161 25.46 7.98 1.99
N ASN A 162 24.53 8.94 1.93
CA ASN A 162 23.46 9.06 2.92
C ASN A 162 22.44 7.93 2.75
N VAL A 163 22.17 7.24 3.86
CA VAL A 163 21.39 6.01 3.92
C VAL A 163 20.35 6.06 5.02
N VAL A 164 19.17 5.54 4.70
CA VAL A 164 18.18 5.08 5.68
C VAL A 164 18.03 3.56 5.54
N ILE A 165 18.01 2.84 6.66
CA ILE A 165 17.63 1.42 6.72
C ILE A 165 16.41 1.32 7.62
N LEU A 166 15.34 0.73 7.08
CA LEU A 166 14.13 0.43 7.84
C LEU A 166 14.10 -1.06 8.16
N ARG A 167 13.85 -1.38 9.43
CA ARG A 167 13.48 -2.72 9.86
C ARG A 167 11.97 -2.81 9.89
N HIS A 168 11.44 -3.81 9.19
CA HIS A 168 10.02 -4.11 9.16
C HIS A 168 9.73 -5.33 10.04
N ASN A 169 8.48 -5.78 10.05
CA ASN A 169 8.13 -6.98 10.81
C ASN A 169 8.76 -8.24 10.22
N GLY A 170 8.97 -9.27 11.07
CA GLY A 170 9.59 -10.52 10.65
C GLY A 170 11.05 -10.33 10.20
N GLN A 171 11.40 -10.90 9.05
CA GLN A 171 12.76 -10.92 8.52
C GLN A 171 13.06 -9.81 7.50
N TYR A 172 12.13 -8.86 7.32
CA TYR A 172 12.19 -7.88 6.24
C TYR A 172 12.91 -6.61 6.66
N SER A 173 13.77 -6.10 5.78
CA SER A 173 14.37 -4.76 5.90
C SER A 173 14.51 -4.11 4.53
N THR A 174 14.53 -2.78 4.50
CA THR A 174 14.74 -2.02 3.26
C THR A 174 15.84 -0.99 3.45
N LEU A 175 16.63 -0.77 2.40
CA LEU A 175 17.70 0.23 2.38
C LEU A 175 17.43 1.25 1.28
N TYR A 176 17.66 2.52 1.60
CA TYR A 176 17.49 3.68 0.72
C TYR A 176 18.79 4.48 0.75
N ALA A 177 19.50 4.55 -0.37
CA ALA A 177 20.84 5.13 -0.48
C ALA A 177 20.92 6.30 -1.45
N HIS A 178 22.10 6.92 -1.49
CA HIS A 178 22.45 8.08 -2.31
C HIS A 178 21.59 9.32 -2.00
N LEU A 179 20.98 9.38 -0.81
CA LEU A 179 20.06 10.46 -0.45
C LEU A 179 20.76 11.83 -0.44
N SER A 180 20.08 12.89 -0.85
CA SER A 180 20.56 14.27 -0.63
C SER A 180 20.32 14.70 0.80
N ARG A 181 19.18 14.29 1.36
CA ARG A 181 18.74 14.61 2.73
C ARG A 181 18.07 13.41 3.37
N ILE A 182 18.40 13.19 4.64
CA ILE A 182 17.70 12.24 5.51
C ILE A 182 16.62 13.01 6.30
N ALA A 183 15.38 12.52 6.29
CA ALA A 183 14.24 13.18 6.94
C ALA A 183 13.84 12.52 8.27
N VAL A 184 14.50 11.43 8.66
CA VAL A 184 14.18 10.63 9.84
C VAL A 184 15.41 10.35 10.70
N ARG A 185 15.20 9.86 11.92
CA ARG A 185 16.26 9.52 12.89
C ARG A 185 16.14 8.07 13.33
N ARG A 186 17.26 7.45 13.72
CA ARG A 186 17.28 6.09 14.29
C ARG A 186 16.26 5.97 15.43
N GLY A 187 15.52 4.86 15.45
CA GLY A 187 14.50 4.56 16.45
C GLY A 187 13.11 5.13 16.13
N ALA A 188 12.98 6.04 15.16
CA ALA A 188 11.68 6.55 14.76
C ALA A 188 10.80 5.45 14.13
N ARG A 189 9.51 5.46 14.45
CA ARG A 189 8.50 4.67 13.75
C ARG A 189 8.08 5.42 12.49
N VAL A 190 7.92 4.70 11.39
CA VAL A 190 7.42 5.22 10.13
C VAL A 190 6.28 4.34 9.63
N ALA A 191 5.25 4.96 9.08
CA ALA A 191 4.20 4.29 8.35
C ALA A 191 4.61 4.11 6.88
N GLN A 192 4.01 3.14 6.21
CA GLN A 192 4.04 3.05 4.76
C GLN A 192 3.65 4.41 4.15
N ASN A 193 4.37 4.82 3.11
CA ASN A 193 4.21 6.11 2.40
C ASN A 193 4.79 7.34 3.12
N ASP A 194 5.28 7.23 4.35
CA ASP A 194 5.97 8.34 5.03
C ASP A 194 7.24 8.74 4.28
N THR A 195 7.53 10.05 4.21
CA THR A 195 8.76 10.54 3.60
C THR A 195 9.94 10.37 4.54
N ILE A 196 10.92 9.57 4.12
CA ILE A 196 12.10 9.20 4.93
C ILE A 196 13.38 9.90 4.47
N GLY A 197 13.37 10.48 3.28
CA GLY A 197 14.49 11.22 2.73
C GLY A 197 14.18 11.78 1.36
N LEU A 198 15.18 12.42 0.75
CA LEU A 198 15.10 12.98 -0.58
C LEU A 198 16.19 12.38 -1.48
N VAL A 199 15.85 12.11 -2.74
CA VAL A 199 16.78 11.60 -3.75
C VAL A 199 17.98 12.54 -3.88
N GLY A 200 19.17 11.97 -4.11
CA GLY A 200 20.40 12.72 -4.31
C GLY A 200 21.39 11.97 -5.19
N GLN A 201 22.67 12.24 -4.94
CA GLN A 201 23.82 11.63 -5.62
C GLN A 201 25.00 11.48 -4.64
N THR A 202 24.73 11.22 -3.36
CA THR A 202 25.80 11.08 -2.37
C THR A 202 26.48 9.71 -2.46
N GLY A 203 27.76 9.60 -2.09
CA GLY A 203 28.51 8.35 -2.20
C GLY A 203 28.90 8.03 -3.65
N TRP A 204 28.91 6.75 -3.99
CA TRP A 204 29.32 6.25 -5.31
C TRP A 204 28.14 6.23 -6.28
N ALA A 205 27.81 7.41 -6.81
CA ALA A 205 26.69 7.60 -7.74
C ALA A 205 27.14 8.39 -8.98
N THR A 206 26.88 7.85 -10.18
CA THR A 206 27.22 8.49 -11.46
C THR A 206 26.23 9.56 -11.90
N GLY A 207 25.04 9.59 -11.30
CA GLY A 207 24.01 10.59 -11.53
C GLY A 207 22.92 10.52 -10.46
N PRO A 208 21.98 11.48 -10.43
CA PRO A 208 20.89 11.49 -9.46
C PRO A 208 20.00 10.25 -9.57
N HIS A 209 19.97 9.45 -8.50
CA HIS A 209 19.11 8.27 -8.41
C HIS A 209 18.93 7.85 -6.95
N LEU A 210 17.92 7.00 -6.73
CA LEU A 210 17.77 6.25 -5.50
C LEU A 210 18.26 4.82 -5.73
N HIS A 211 19.23 4.39 -4.94
CA HIS A 211 19.55 2.98 -4.80
C HIS A 211 18.68 2.37 -3.70
N TYR A 212 17.88 1.36 -4.07
CA TYR A 212 16.91 0.72 -3.20
C TYR A 212 17.17 -0.78 -3.08
N GLU A 213 17.23 -1.28 -1.85
CA GLU A 213 17.28 -2.72 -1.58
C GLU A 213 16.07 -3.17 -0.78
N PHE A 214 15.50 -4.31 -1.18
CA PHE A 214 14.59 -5.09 -0.37
C PHE A 214 15.30 -6.34 0.12
N ARG A 215 15.31 -6.57 1.43
CA ARG A 215 16.08 -7.63 2.06
C ARG A 215 15.19 -8.57 2.86
N ILE A 216 15.45 -9.87 2.72
CA ILE A 216 14.83 -10.93 3.52
C ILE A 216 15.95 -11.65 4.27
N ALA A 217 15.85 -11.70 5.60
CA ALA A 217 16.88 -12.27 6.48
C ALA A 217 18.28 -11.69 6.20
N GLY A 218 18.34 -10.37 5.96
CA GLY A 218 19.59 -9.65 5.67
C GLY A 218 20.12 -9.79 4.24
N GLN A 219 19.54 -10.66 3.41
CA GLN A 219 19.95 -10.84 2.02
C GLN A 219 19.09 -10.02 1.07
N ALA A 220 19.72 -9.23 0.21
CA ALA A 220 18.99 -8.48 -0.81
C ALA A 220 18.35 -9.41 -1.84
N ARG A 221 17.10 -9.12 -2.20
CA ARG A 221 16.30 -9.85 -3.17
C ARG A 221 15.74 -8.86 -4.18
N ASN A 222 15.50 -9.31 -5.41
CA ASN A 222 14.89 -8.47 -6.43
C ASN A 222 13.44 -8.10 -6.02
N PRO A 223 13.15 -6.85 -5.64
CA PRO A 223 11.83 -6.46 -5.18
C PRO A 223 10.75 -6.54 -6.27
N LEU A 224 11.13 -6.61 -7.55
CA LEU A 224 10.19 -6.77 -8.66
C LEU A 224 9.75 -8.23 -8.88
N ALA A 225 10.51 -9.20 -8.34
CA ALA A 225 10.28 -10.63 -8.53
C ALA A 225 9.81 -11.35 -7.25
N VAL A 226 9.96 -10.72 -6.09
CA VAL A 226 9.53 -11.29 -4.81
C VAL A 226 8.03 -11.09 -4.61
N ALA A 227 7.32 -12.15 -4.22
CA ALA A 227 5.97 -12.04 -3.70
C ALA A 227 6.01 -11.26 -2.37
N LEU A 228 5.44 -10.05 -2.36
CA LEU A 228 5.42 -9.20 -1.17
C LEU A 228 4.39 -9.75 -0.17
N PRO A 229 4.75 -9.90 1.11
CA PRO A 229 3.82 -10.37 2.14
C PRO A 229 2.67 -9.37 2.35
N SER A 230 1.52 -9.88 2.78
CA SER A 230 0.45 -9.04 3.34
C SER A 230 0.90 -8.38 4.65
N GLY A 231 0.27 -7.26 5.01
CA GLY A 231 0.50 -6.59 6.29
C GLY A 231 0.26 -7.50 7.48
N LEU A 232 0.68 -7.07 8.68
CA LEU A 232 0.46 -7.87 9.89
C LEU A 232 -1.03 -8.09 10.15
N PRO A 233 -1.45 -9.32 10.50
CA PRO A 233 -2.83 -9.58 10.91
C PRO A 233 -3.17 -8.79 12.18
N VAL A 234 -4.45 -8.78 12.55
CA VAL A 234 -4.91 -8.23 13.83
C VAL A 234 -4.12 -8.88 14.97
N PRO A 235 -3.49 -8.11 15.88
CA PRO A 235 -2.78 -8.66 17.03
C PRO A 235 -3.69 -9.55 17.87
N ALA A 236 -3.17 -10.66 18.41
CA ALA A 236 -3.96 -11.63 19.17
C ALA A 236 -4.77 -10.98 20.30
N GLN A 237 -4.15 -10.05 21.04
CA GLN A 237 -4.77 -9.26 22.10
C GLN A 237 -5.94 -8.36 21.64
N SER A 238 -6.00 -8.04 20.34
CA SER A 238 -7.01 -7.16 19.75
C SER A 238 -8.08 -7.94 18.96
N LEU A 239 -7.96 -9.27 18.84
CA LEU A 239 -8.89 -10.09 18.04
C LEU A 239 -10.34 -10.00 18.55
N ALA A 240 -10.55 -10.00 19.87
CA ALA A 240 -11.89 -9.89 20.44
C ALA A 240 -12.54 -8.53 20.10
N ALA A 241 -11.78 -7.44 20.25
CA ALA A 241 -12.24 -6.10 19.89
C ALA A 241 -12.48 -5.97 18.38
N PHE A 242 -11.62 -6.56 17.56
CA PHE A 242 -11.79 -6.61 16.11
C PHE A 242 -13.08 -7.34 15.73
N ARG A 243 -13.34 -8.53 16.28
CA ARG A 243 -14.56 -9.29 16.00
C ARG A 243 -15.81 -8.51 16.39
N ALA A 244 -15.84 -7.93 17.58
CA ALA A 244 -16.97 -7.11 18.05
C ALA A 244 -17.27 -5.92 17.13
N GLN A 245 -16.25 -5.33 16.50
CA GLN A 245 -16.43 -4.26 15.50
C GLN A 245 -16.78 -4.81 14.10
N ALA A 246 -16.19 -5.92 13.70
CA ALA A 246 -16.32 -6.49 12.36
C ALA A 246 -17.67 -7.14 12.12
N GLU A 247 -18.18 -7.92 13.08
CA GLU A 247 -19.46 -8.64 12.97
C GLU A 247 -20.64 -7.77 12.50
N PRO A 248 -20.96 -6.62 13.14
CA PRO A 248 -22.08 -5.79 12.69
C PRO A 248 -21.85 -5.14 11.32
N LEU A 249 -20.59 -4.90 10.93
CA LEU A 249 -20.25 -4.37 9.62
C LEU A 249 -20.36 -5.43 8.52
N VAL A 250 -19.96 -6.67 8.82
CA VAL A 250 -20.09 -7.81 7.90
C VAL A 250 -21.57 -8.15 7.69
N ALA A 251 -22.36 -8.22 8.77
CA ALA A 251 -23.81 -8.45 8.67
C ALA A 251 -24.51 -7.39 7.79
N ARG A 252 -24.06 -6.13 7.88
CA ARG A 252 -24.53 -5.05 7.01
C ARG A 252 -24.23 -5.32 5.54
N LEU A 253 -23.01 -5.77 5.22
CA LEU A 253 -22.64 -6.14 3.84
C LEU A 253 -23.53 -7.28 3.32
N ASP A 254 -23.79 -8.30 4.15
CA ASP A 254 -24.62 -9.46 3.79
C ASP A 254 -26.06 -9.06 3.43
N LEU A 255 -26.67 -8.15 4.20
CA LEU A 255 -28.03 -7.67 3.94
C LEU A 255 -28.19 -7.04 2.54
N LEU A 256 -27.22 -6.24 2.12
CA LEU A 256 -27.26 -5.53 0.83
C LEU A 256 -26.80 -6.41 -0.34
N ALA A 257 -25.91 -7.37 -0.10
CA ALA A 257 -25.56 -8.37 -1.10
C ALA A 257 -26.79 -9.22 -1.49
N ASN A 258 -27.57 -9.66 -0.50
CA ASN A 258 -28.77 -10.46 -0.72
C ASN A 258 -29.93 -9.67 -1.35
N ALA A 259 -30.12 -8.41 -0.95
CA ALA A 259 -31.18 -7.56 -1.51
C ALA A 259 -31.00 -7.30 -3.02
N ASN A 260 -29.76 -7.24 -3.52
CA ASN A 260 -29.48 -7.07 -4.94
C ASN A 260 -29.59 -8.38 -5.74
N VAL A 261 -29.39 -9.55 -5.14
CA VAL A 261 -29.65 -10.84 -5.82
C VAL A 261 -31.14 -10.98 -6.10
N ALA A 262 -31.99 -10.66 -5.13
CA ALA A 262 -33.45 -10.74 -5.28
C ALA A 262 -34.06 -9.72 -6.27
N LEU A 263 -33.30 -8.69 -6.69
CA LEU A 263 -33.73 -7.71 -7.71
C LEU A 263 -33.24 -8.05 -9.12
N LEU A 264 -32.38 -9.08 -9.25
CA LEU A 264 -31.78 -9.50 -10.52
C LEU A 264 -32.39 -10.83 -11.05
N ASP A 265 -33.21 -11.50 -10.24
CA ASP A 265 -34.07 -12.64 -10.62
C ASP A 265 -35.49 -12.15 -10.94
#